data_AF-S6TTE4-F1
#
_entry.id   AF-S6TTE4-F1
#
_cell.length_a   1.000
_cell.length_b   1.000
_cell.length_c   1.000
_cell.angle_alpha   90.00
_cell.angle_beta   90.00
_cell.angle_gamma   90.00
#
_symmetry.space_group_name_H-M   'P 1'
#
loop_
_entity.id
_entity.type
_entity.pdbx_description
1 polymer ?
#
loop_
_entity_poly.entity_id
_entity_poly.type
_entity_poly.pdbx_seq_one_letter_code
_entity_poly.pdbx_strand_id
1 'polypeptide(L)'
;GAHLVSTDVWTSMGQEEETARRKALFAPFQVTRALLDLADKDVLFMHCLPAHRGEEISVDLLDDARSVAWDQAENRLHAQKALLEFLVAPCFQPA
;
A
#
# COMPACT_ATOMS: atom_id res chain seq x y z
N GLY A 1 -9.57 6.38 -16.70
CA GLY A 1 -10.14 6.19 -15.34
C GLY A 1 -9.12 6.62 -14.31
N ALA A 2 -9.13 6.04 -13.11
CA ALA A 2 -7.98 6.12 -12.20
C ALA A 2 -6.85 5.23 -12.70
N HIS A 3 -5.61 5.73 -12.73
CA HIS A 3 -4.43 4.95 -13.16
C HIS A 3 -3.74 4.22 -11.99
N LEU A 4 -4.07 4.59 -10.76
CA LEU A 4 -3.50 4.01 -9.55
C LEU A 4 -4.55 4.02 -8.46
N VAL A 5 -4.72 2.87 -7.80
CA VAL A 5 -5.59 2.71 -6.64
C VAL A 5 -4.70 2.23 -5.49
N SER A 6 -4.70 2.98 -4.40
CA SER A 6 -3.96 2.64 -3.19
C SER A 6 -4.91 2.53 -2.01
N THR A 7 -4.67 1.54 -1.16
CA THR A 7 -5.39 1.39 0.11
C THR A 7 -4.43 0.99 1.22
N ASP A 8 -4.93 1.02 2.45
CA ASP A 8 -4.23 0.65 3.68
C ASP A 8 -5.23 0.04 4.67
N VAL A 9 -4.72 -0.57 5.73
CA VAL A 9 -5.51 -1.18 6.80
C VAL A 9 -6.47 -0.17 7.42
N TRP A 10 -7.71 -0.59 7.63
CA TRP A 10 -8.74 0.29 8.22
C TRP A 10 -8.52 0.58 9.70
N THR A 11 -7.81 -0.30 10.39
CA THR A 11 -7.52 -0.20 11.82
C THR A 11 -6.03 -0.04 12.02
N SER A 12 -5.64 1.16 12.44
CA SER A 12 -4.27 1.46 12.84
C SER A 12 -3.91 0.72 14.13
N MET A 13 -2.61 0.47 14.34
CA MET A 13 -2.11 -0.15 15.55
C MET A 13 -2.53 0.63 16.81
N GLY A 14 -3.10 -0.05 17.80
CA GLY A 14 -3.45 0.52 19.11
C GLY A 14 -4.91 0.94 19.33
N GLN A 15 -5.83 0.64 18.40
CA GLN A 15 -7.25 1.01 18.50
C GLN A 15 -8.20 -0.21 18.45
N GLU A 16 -7.93 -1.21 19.27
CA GLU A 16 -8.66 -2.49 19.27
C GLU A 16 -10.16 -2.34 19.57
N GLU A 17 -10.55 -1.48 20.52
CA GLU A 17 -11.95 -1.23 20.88
C GLU A 17 -12.77 -0.61 19.73
N GLU A 18 -12.12 0.12 18.81
CA GLU A 18 -12.82 0.77 17.68
C GLU A 18 -12.88 -0.11 16.43
N THR A 19 -12.23 -1.27 16.45
CA THR A 19 -12.04 -2.16 15.30
C THR A 19 -13.35 -2.57 14.65
N ALA A 20 -14.31 -3.07 15.44
CA ALA A 20 -15.59 -3.55 14.91
C ALA A 20 -16.42 -2.43 14.26
N ARG A 21 -16.41 -1.23 14.86
CA ARG A 21 -17.11 -0.05 14.33
C ARG A 21 -16.52 0.37 13.00
N ARG A 22 -15.19 0.42 12.91
CA ARG A 22 -14.47 0.80 11.68
C ARG A 22 -14.65 -0.21 10.57
N LYS A 23 -14.60 -1.52 10.86
CA LYS A 23 -14.89 -2.54 9.85
C LYS A 23 -16.27 -2.36 9.23
N ALA A 24 -17.29 -2.08 10.04
CA ALA A 24 -18.63 -1.82 9.51
C ALA A 24 -18.71 -0.54 8.65
N LEU A 25 -18.04 0.54 9.07
CA LEU A 25 -18.02 1.81 8.34
C LEU A 25 -17.23 1.74 7.04
N PHE A 26 -16.11 1.01 7.05
CA PHE A 26 -15.19 0.91 5.91
C PHE A 26 -15.46 -0.27 4.98
N ALA A 27 -16.35 -1.21 5.35
CA ALA A 27 -16.75 -2.33 4.49
C ALA A 27 -17.11 -1.91 3.04
N PRO A 28 -17.83 -0.79 2.78
CA PRO A 28 -18.12 -0.33 1.41
C PRO A 28 -16.89 0.14 0.62
N PHE A 29 -15.76 0.38 1.30
CA PHE A 29 -14.51 0.85 0.72
C PHE A 29 -13.49 -0.27 0.49
N GLN A 30 -13.89 -1.54 0.64
CA GLN A 30 -13.02 -2.67 0.30
C GLN A 30 -12.61 -2.57 -1.18
N VAL A 31 -11.30 -2.61 -1.42
CA VAL A 31 -10.79 -2.68 -2.79
C VAL A 31 -10.93 -4.12 -3.27
N THR A 32 -11.63 -4.31 -4.38
CA THR A 32 -11.87 -5.61 -4.99
C THR A 32 -11.46 -5.58 -6.46
N ARG A 33 -11.34 -6.75 -7.11
CA ARG A 33 -11.10 -6.82 -8.55
C ARG A 33 -12.16 -6.07 -9.34
N ALA A 34 -13.43 -6.23 -8.97
CA ALA A 34 -14.55 -5.53 -9.61
C ALA A 34 -14.44 -4.01 -9.48
N LEU A 35 -13.91 -3.50 -8.36
CA LEU A 35 -13.63 -2.07 -8.20
C LEU A 35 -12.50 -1.60 -9.13
N LEU A 36 -11.43 -2.39 -9.25
CA LEU A 36 -10.33 -2.09 -10.18
C LEU A 36 -10.79 -2.15 -11.65
N ASP A 37 -11.78 -2.98 -11.99
CA ASP A 37 -12.34 -3.07 -13.35
C ASP A 37 -13.08 -1.79 -13.78
N LEU A 38 -13.45 -0.92 -12.84
CA LEU A 38 -14.01 0.41 -13.11
C LEU A 38 -12.93 1.48 -13.37
N ALA A 39 -11.66 1.16 -13.07
CA ALA A 39 -10.55 2.08 -13.22
C ALA A 39 -10.02 2.09 -14.66
N ASP A 40 -8.85 2.68 -14.88
CA ASP A 40 -8.21 2.62 -16.19
C ASP A 40 -7.76 1.18 -16.53
N LYS A 41 -7.63 0.87 -17.84
CA LYS A 41 -7.21 -0.47 -18.30
C LYS A 41 -5.81 -0.87 -17.82
N ASP A 42 -4.96 0.13 -17.62
CA ASP A 42 -3.57 -0.05 -17.18
C ASP A 42 -3.41 0.35 -15.69
N VAL A 43 -4.48 0.24 -14.89
CA VAL A 43 -4.47 0.61 -13.47
C VAL A 43 -3.46 -0.23 -12.68
N LEU A 44 -2.71 0.44 -11.81
CA LEU A 44 -1.87 -0.20 -10.81
C LEU A 44 -2.57 -0.24 -9.45
N PHE A 45 -2.48 -1.38 -8.77
CA PHE A 45 -2.91 -1.51 -7.38
C PHE A 45 -1.71 -1.51 -6.43
N MET A 46 -1.75 -0.62 -5.43
CA MET A 46 -0.70 -0.45 -4.43
C MET A 46 -1.23 -0.65 -3.01
N HIS A 47 -0.38 -1.22 -2.15
CA HIS A 47 -0.65 -1.42 -0.73
C HIS A 47 0.65 -1.38 0.06
N CYS A 48 0.71 -0.59 1.14
CA CYS A 48 1.95 -0.35 1.90
C CYS A 48 2.41 -1.55 2.77
N LEU A 49 1.49 -2.47 3.07
CA LEU A 49 1.68 -3.68 3.89
C LEU A 49 1.89 -3.39 5.40
N PRO A 50 1.50 -4.31 6.31
CA PRO A 50 0.82 -5.60 6.06
C PRO A 50 -0.63 -5.40 5.61
N ALA A 51 -1.16 -6.34 4.80
CA ALA A 51 -2.56 -6.31 4.36
C ALA A 51 -3.37 -7.44 5.02
N HIS A 52 -4.59 -7.14 5.42
CA HIS A 52 -5.60 -8.09 5.88
C HIS A 52 -6.52 -8.48 4.71
N ARG A 53 -6.25 -9.66 4.15
CA ARG A 53 -7.07 -10.29 3.12
C ARG A 53 -8.50 -10.50 3.61
N GLY A 54 -9.48 -9.97 2.89
CA GLY A 54 -10.91 -10.01 3.24
C GLY A 54 -11.41 -8.79 4.03
N GLU A 55 -10.53 -7.84 4.37
CA GLU A 55 -10.89 -6.57 5.00
C GLU A 55 -10.70 -5.42 4.01
N GLU A 56 -9.60 -4.68 4.06
CA GLU A 56 -9.37 -3.55 3.16
C GLU A 56 -9.18 -3.94 1.69
N ILE A 57 -8.81 -5.19 1.45
CA ILE A 57 -8.68 -5.79 0.13
C ILE A 57 -9.44 -7.12 0.04
N SER A 58 -9.93 -7.47 -1.15
CA SER A 58 -10.41 -8.83 -1.40
C SER A 58 -9.29 -9.86 -1.23
N VAL A 59 -9.66 -11.10 -0.91
CA VAL A 59 -8.72 -12.17 -0.57
C VAL A 59 -7.71 -12.45 -1.68
N ASP A 60 -8.08 -12.19 -2.93
CA ASP A 60 -7.34 -12.48 -4.16
C ASP A 60 -6.64 -11.25 -4.78
N LEU A 61 -6.78 -10.07 -4.19
CA LEU A 61 -6.34 -8.81 -4.82
C LEU A 61 -4.81 -8.66 -4.85
N LEU A 62 -4.12 -9.11 -3.80
CA LEU A 62 -2.65 -9.08 -3.75
C LEU A 62 -2.00 -9.99 -4.81
N ASP A 63 -2.74 -10.98 -5.30
CA ASP A 63 -2.25 -11.92 -6.30
C ASP A 63 -2.76 -11.56 -7.71
N ASP A 64 -3.49 -10.45 -7.85
CA ASP A 64 -3.93 -9.90 -9.13
C ASP A 64 -2.70 -9.36 -9.91
N ALA A 65 -2.68 -9.57 -11.23
CA ALA A 65 -1.58 -9.14 -12.10
C ALA A 65 -1.40 -7.60 -12.10
N ARG A 66 -2.41 -6.83 -11.70
CA ARG A 66 -2.34 -5.37 -11.56
C ARG A 66 -1.73 -4.93 -10.23
N SER A 67 -1.53 -5.85 -9.27
CA SER A 67 -0.91 -5.55 -7.99
C SER A 67 0.60 -5.39 -8.13
N VAL A 68 1.11 -4.26 -7.65
CA VAL A 68 2.54 -3.95 -7.57
C VAL A 68 3.00 -3.77 -6.12
N ALA A 69 2.28 -4.34 -5.15
CA ALA A 69 2.56 -4.18 -3.73
C ALA A 69 3.96 -4.72 -3.34
N TRP A 70 4.44 -5.76 -4.01
CA TRP A 70 5.77 -6.33 -3.76
C TRP A 70 6.89 -5.44 -4.33
N ASP A 71 6.74 -4.94 -5.55
CA ASP A 71 7.69 -3.97 -6.13
C ASP A 71 7.70 -2.67 -5.30
N GLN A 72 6.54 -2.22 -4.83
CA GLN A 72 6.42 -1.11 -3.89
C GLN A 72 7.22 -1.37 -2.61
N ALA A 73 7.11 -2.57 -2.04
CA ALA A 73 7.84 -2.96 -0.83
C ALA A 73 9.36 -3.02 -1.08
N GLU A 74 9.80 -3.58 -2.20
CA GLU A 74 11.22 -3.61 -2.61
C GLU A 74 11.78 -2.20 -2.79
N ASN A 75 11.03 -1.31 -3.45
CA ASN A 75 11.44 0.07 -3.69
C ASN A 75 11.70 0.87 -2.41
N ARG A 76 11.17 0.44 -1.26
CA ARG A 76 11.52 1.02 0.05
C ARG A 76 13.02 0.91 0.35
N LEU A 77 13.67 -0.21 -0.01
CA LEU A 77 15.12 -0.39 0.16
C LEU A 77 15.91 0.63 -0.65
N HIS A 78 15.55 0.81 -1.91
CA HIS A 78 16.25 1.71 -2.82
C HIS A 78 16.06 3.18 -2.41
N ALA A 79 14.82 3.56 -2.09
CA ALA A 79 14.51 4.90 -1.59
C ALA A 79 15.30 5.22 -0.30
N GLN A 80 15.36 4.27 0.64
CA GLN A 80 16.11 4.45 1.88
C GLN A 80 17.63 4.51 1.67
N LYS A 81 18.19 3.71 0.75
CA LYS A 81 19.60 3.80 0.36
C LYS A 81 19.96 5.18 -0.19
N ALA A 82 19.14 5.68 -1.13
CA ALA A 82 19.34 7.01 -1.70
C ALA A 82 19.21 8.11 -0.64
N LEU A 83 18.23 7.98 0.26
CA LEU A 83 18.05 8.93 1.37
C LEU A 83 19.25 8.93 2.33
N LEU A 84 19.79 7.76 2.65
CA LEU A 84 20.99 7.66 3.51
C LEU A 84 22.21 8.25 2.82
N GLU A 85 22.44 8.00 1.53
CA GLU A 85 23.54 8.63 0.79
C GLU A 85 23.42 10.15 0.83
N PHE A 86 22.22 10.68 0.57
CA PHE A 86 21.96 12.11 0.59
C PHE A 86 22.17 12.76 1.96
N LEU A 87 21.71 12.11 3.05
CA LEU A 87 21.77 12.68 4.40
C LEU A 87 23.08 12.41 5.14
N VAL A 88 23.75 11.30 4.83
CA VAL A 88 24.96 10.82 5.52
C VAL A 88 26.24 11.12 4.73
N ALA A 89 26.14 11.77 3.55
CA ALA A 89 27.28 12.24 2.76
C ALA A 89 28.34 12.93 3.65
N PRO A 90 29.63 12.67 3.38
CA PRO A 90 30.59 12.45 4.44
C PRO A 90 31.04 13.75 5.12
N CYS A 91 31.28 13.63 6.43
CA CYS A 91 32.18 14.49 7.20
C CYS A 91 33.64 14.51 6.70
N PHE A 92 33.92 13.99 5.50
CA PHE A 92 35.22 13.99 4.87
C PHE A 92 35.24 15.07 3.77
N GLN A 93 35.61 16.28 4.18
CA GLN A 93 36.11 17.26 3.22
C GLN A 93 37.55 16.87 2.87
N PRO A 94 37.89 16.58 1.61
CA PRO A 94 39.29 16.52 1.22
C PRO A 94 39.89 17.91 1.43
N ALA A 95 41.02 17.94 2.14
CA ALA A 95 41.83 19.13 2.38
C ALA A 95 42.33 19.77 1.08
#